data_AF-A0A822IQT0-F1
#
_entry.id   AF-A0A822IQT0-F1
#
_cell.length_a   1.000
_cell.length_b   1.000
_cell.length_c   1.000
_cell.angle_alpha   90.00
_cell.angle_beta   90.00
_cell.angle_gamma   90.00
#
_symmetry.space_group_name_H-M   'P 1'
#
loop_
_entity.id
_entity.type
_entity.pdbx_description
1 polymer ?
#
loop_
_entity_poly.entity_id
_entity_poly.type
_entity_poly.pdbx_seq_one_letter_code
_entity_poly.pdbx_strand_id
1 'polypeptide(L)'
;MAKSRIKRGTRVYVYERENYRDDFGKVKHRKSKYLGIEETIEGITQIIPPKKCRTDIKITSSARYGDIAILYTILKKYEIISELNNIIPRRGLSVGEVLATLAINHIIDRETLNMLSKWYQDTSLEGFTKIPPEKLNSTNLGAVMGTVKKLVPEGSL
;
A
#
# COMPACT_ATOMS: atom_id res chain seq x y z
N MET A 1 12.19 19.52 -18.32
CA MET A 1 10.91 19.22 -17.64
C MET A 1 9.81 20.09 -18.22
N ALA A 2 8.60 19.57 -18.42
CA ALA A 2 7.51 20.32 -19.05
C ALA A 2 6.67 21.03 -17.97
N LYS A 3 6.29 22.29 -18.22
CA LYS A 3 5.35 23.02 -17.36
C LYS A 3 3.92 22.73 -17.80
N SER A 4 3.11 22.17 -16.91
CA SER A 4 1.69 21.93 -17.11
C SER A 4 0.89 22.98 -16.36
N ARG A 5 -0.17 23.51 -17.00
CA ARG A 5 -1.06 24.52 -16.43
C ARG A 5 -2.45 23.94 -16.28
N ILE A 6 -3.07 24.17 -15.12
CA ILE A 6 -4.43 23.74 -14.82
C ILE A 6 -5.21 24.97 -14.39
N LYS A 7 -6.22 25.35 -15.16
CA LYS A 7 -7.13 26.45 -14.78
C LYS A 7 -8.23 25.89 -13.86
N ARG A 8 -8.41 26.48 -12.68
CA ARG A 8 -9.56 26.23 -11.79
C ARG A 8 -10.14 27.55 -11.33
N GLY A 9 -11.36 27.85 -11.78
CA GLY A 9 -11.97 29.16 -11.60
C GLY A 9 -11.13 30.26 -12.24
N THR A 10 -10.77 31.27 -11.45
CA THR A 10 -9.96 32.41 -11.86
C THR A 10 -8.44 32.17 -11.77
N ARG A 11 -8.01 31.04 -11.20
CA ARG A 11 -6.59 30.75 -10.93
C ARG A 11 -6.00 29.77 -11.93
N VAL A 12 -4.74 29.99 -12.29
CA VAL A 12 -3.95 29.08 -13.12
C VAL A 12 -2.87 28.44 -12.26
N TYR A 13 -2.95 27.13 -12.06
CA TYR A 13 -2.04 26.35 -11.23
C TYR A 13 -0.95 25.74 -12.11
N VAL A 14 0.31 25.95 -11.74
CA VAL A 14 1.46 25.52 -12.53
C VAL A 14 2.18 24.35 -11.86
N TYR A 15 2.47 23.32 -12.64
CA TYR A 15 3.18 22.12 -12.22
C TYR A 15 4.36 21.85 -13.14
N GLU A 16 5.50 21.44 -12.57
CA GLU A 16 6.61 20.86 -13.30
C GLU A 16 6.42 19.35 -13.37
N ARG A 17 6.36 18.79 -14.58
CA ARG A 17 6.20 17.36 -14.80
C ARG A 17 7.37 16.77 -15.56
N GLU A 18 7.77 15.58 -15.13
CA GLU A 18 8.69 14.69 -15.83
C GLU A 18 7.93 13.39 -16.14
N ASN A 19 7.81 13.10 -17.43
CA ASN A 19 7.18 11.88 -17.92
C ASN A 19 8.26 10.99 -18.54
N TYR A 20 8.10 9.68 -18.42
CA TYR A 20 8.91 8.69 -19.11
C TYR A 20 8.01 7.58 -19.63
N ARG A 21 8.51 6.79 -20.58
CA ARG A 21 7.87 5.54 -20.97
C ARG A 21 8.54 4.41 -20.22
N ASP A 22 7.75 3.50 -19.66
CA ASP A 22 8.28 2.25 -19.13
C ASP A 22 8.71 1.31 -20.28
N ASP A 23 9.35 0.20 -19.94
CA ASP A 23 9.85 -0.79 -20.92
C ASP A 23 8.73 -1.40 -21.77
N PHE A 24 7.47 -1.25 -21.33
CA PHE A 24 6.25 -1.71 -22.01
C PHE A 24 5.59 -0.58 -22.83
N GLY A 25 6.25 0.57 -22.96
CA GLY A 25 5.79 1.70 -23.77
C GLY A 25 4.68 2.55 -23.13
N LYS A 26 4.27 2.28 -21.89
CA LYS A 26 3.24 3.06 -21.18
C LYS A 26 3.84 4.33 -20.62
N VAL A 27 3.14 5.46 -20.80
CA VAL A 27 3.56 6.75 -20.24
C VAL A 27 3.32 6.76 -18.73
N LYS A 28 4.39 7.01 -17.98
CA LYS A 28 4.39 7.13 -16.52
C LYS A 28 4.89 8.51 -16.11
N HIS A 29 4.38 9.00 -14.99
CA HIS A 29 4.82 10.26 -14.38
C HIS A 29 5.91 9.95 -13.36
N ARG A 30 7.13 10.46 -13.57
CA ARG A 30 8.25 10.31 -12.63
C ARG A 30 8.22 11.36 -11.54
N LYS A 31 7.92 12.60 -11.91
CA LYS A 31 7.93 13.74 -10.99
C LYS A 31 6.81 14.69 -11.36
N SER A 32 6.05 15.13 -10.36
CA SER A 32 5.08 16.20 -10.49
C SER A 32 5.26 17.14 -9.31
N LYS A 33 5.90 18.29 -9.55
CA LYS A 33 6.16 19.30 -8.53
C LYS A 33 5.24 20.49 -8.74
N TYR A 34 4.46 20.85 -7.73
CA TYR A 34 3.65 22.07 -7.79
C TYR A 34 4.57 23.30 -7.67
N LEU A 35 4.49 24.20 -8.65
CA LEU A 35 5.31 25.42 -8.71
C LEU A 35 4.60 26.64 -8.13
N GLY A 36 3.26 26.66 -8.12
CA GLY A 36 2.50 27.80 -7.63
C GLY A 36 1.36 28.22 -8.55
N ILE A 37 0.91 29.46 -8.35
CA ILE A 37 -0.18 30.07 -9.13
C ILE A 37 0.42 31.08 -10.11
N GLU A 38 -0.03 31.09 -11.35
CA GLU A 38 0.26 32.15 -12.31
C GLU A 38 -0.61 33.36 -11.99
N GLU A 39 0.03 34.50 -11.73
CA GLU A 39 -0.62 35.80 -11.59
C GLU A 39 0.07 36.83 -12.50
N THR A 40 -0.73 37.72 -13.08
CA THR A 40 -0.23 38.84 -13.87
C THR A 40 -0.18 40.08 -12.99
N ILE A 41 1.02 40.53 -12.66
CA ILE A 41 1.26 41.74 -11.86
C ILE A 41 1.95 42.72 -12.79
N GLU A 42 1.38 43.92 -12.95
CA GLU A 42 1.94 44.98 -13.81
C GLU A 42 2.19 44.55 -15.27
N GLY A 43 1.32 43.69 -15.81
CA GLY A 43 1.44 43.17 -17.19
C GLY A 43 2.44 42.02 -17.35
N ILE A 44 3.18 41.65 -16.30
CA ILE A 44 4.14 40.55 -16.31
C ILE A 44 3.50 39.32 -15.66
N THR A 45 3.49 38.20 -16.39
CA THR A 45 3.00 36.92 -15.87
C THR A 45 4.11 36.24 -15.08
N GLN A 46 3.89 36.03 -13.77
CA GLN A 46 4.84 35.37 -12.88
C GLN A 46 4.18 34.24 -12.09
N ILE A 47 4.99 33.23 -11.72
CA ILE A 47 4.54 32.11 -10.90
C ILE A 47 4.82 32.44 -9.44
N ILE A 48 3.78 32.61 -8.65
CA ILE A 48 3.87 32.85 -7.21
C ILE A 48 3.99 31.50 -6.51
N PRO A 49 5.13 31.19 -5.87
CA PRO A 49 5.33 29.91 -5.21
C PRO A 49 4.39 29.73 -4.01
N PRO A 50 4.01 28.49 -3.66
CA PRO A 50 3.18 28.24 -2.50
C PRO A 50 3.86 28.68 -1.20
N LYS A 51 3.15 29.43 -0.35
CA LYS A 51 3.65 29.94 0.96
C LYS A 51 4.16 28.85 1.90
N LYS A 52 3.67 27.61 1.78
CA LYS A 52 4.12 26.45 2.55
C LYS A 52 4.36 25.29 1.59
N CYS A 53 5.61 25.05 1.25
CA CYS A 53 6.04 23.82 0.59
C CYS A 53 7.01 23.13 1.55
N ARG A 54 6.61 22.01 2.16
CA ARG A 54 7.53 21.19 2.94
C ARG A 54 8.46 20.47 1.97
N THR A 55 9.62 21.07 1.71
CA THR A 55 10.66 20.52 0.84
C THR A 55 11.58 19.52 1.54
N ASP A 56 11.41 19.38 2.86
CA ASP A 56 12.19 18.53 3.77
C ASP A 56 11.66 17.10 3.90
N ILE A 57 10.46 16.81 3.38
CA ILE A 57 9.86 15.48 3.48
C ILE A 57 10.33 14.61 2.31
N LYS A 58 11.23 13.67 2.59
CA LYS A 58 11.54 12.55 1.69
C LYS A 58 10.49 11.46 1.86
N ILE A 59 9.57 11.35 0.90
CA ILE A 59 8.62 10.23 0.84
C ILE A 59 9.41 8.98 0.46
N THR A 60 9.56 8.04 1.40
CA THR A 60 10.28 6.77 1.18
C THR A 60 9.36 5.68 0.63
N SER A 61 8.08 5.70 0.99
CA SER A 61 7.06 4.79 0.48
C SER A 61 5.66 5.42 0.57
N SER A 62 4.73 4.86 -0.20
CA SER A 62 3.30 5.18 -0.15
C SER A 62 2.54 3.87 -0.21
N ALA A 63 1.77 3.56 0.84
CA ALA A 63 1.01 2.33 0.95
C ALA A 63 -0.34 2.59 1.61
N ARG A 64 -1.32 1.70 1.36
CA ARG A 64 -2.62 1.75 2.05
C ARG A 64 -2.41 1.44 3.54
N TYR A 65 -2.73 2.41 4.39
CA TYR A 65 -2.38 2.34 5.82
C TYR A 65 -3.59 2.33 6.76
N GLY A 66 -4.57 3.22 6.58
CA GLY A 66 -5.57 3.50 7.63
C GLY A 66 -6.43 2.29 8.02
N ASP A 67 -7.17 1.75 7.05
CA ASP A 67 -7.99 0.54 7.17
C ASP A 67 -7.17 -0.68 7.63
N ILE A 68 -6.01 -0.88 6.99
CA ILE A 68 -5.08 -1.96 7.29
C ILE A 68 -4.58 -1.91 8.74
N ALA A 69 -4.10 -0.75 9.19
CA ALA A 69 -3.53 -0.56 10.51
C ALA A 69 -4.58 -0.77 11.60
N ILE A 70 -5.82 -0.29 11.39
CA ILE A 70 -6.91 -0.48 12.35
C ILE A 70 -7.20 -1.97 12.54
N LEU A 71 -7.44 -2.70 11.45
CA LEU A 71 -7.78 -4.12 11.54
C LEU A 71 -6.64 -4.94 12.13
N TYR A 72 -5.39 -4.70 11.68
CA TYR A 72 -4.23 -5.38 12.23
C TYR A 72 -4.06 -5.09 13.74
N THR A 73 -4.23 -3.83 14.15
CA THR A 73 -4.13 -3.45 15.57
C THR A 73 -5.21 -4.11 16.42
N ILE A 74 -6.43 -4.28 15.91
CA ILE A 74 -7.50 -5.02 16.60
C ILE A 74 -7.09 -6.48 16.80
N LEU A 75 -6.66 -7.16 15.73
CA LEU A 75 -6.23 -8.56 15.80
C LEU A 75 -5.06 -8.76 16.78
N LYS A 76 -4.12 -7.82 16.82
CA LYS A 76 -2.99 -7.84 17.74
C LYS A 76 -3.40 -7.53 19.19
N LYS A 77 -4.28 -6.54 19.39
CA LYS A 77 -4.76 -6.12 20.72
C LYS A 77 -5.52 -7.24 21.43
N TYR A 78 -6.30 -8.02 20.70
CA TYR A 78 -7.02 -9.18 21.24
C TYR A 78 -6.20 -10.47 21.17
N GLU A 79 -4.89 -10.38 20.93
CA GLU A 79 -3.95 -11.52 20.95
C GLU A 79 -4.32 -12.66 19.98
N ILE A 80 -5.15 -12.37 18.97
CA ILE A 80 -5.64 -13.37 18.01
C ILE A 80 -4.44 -13.95 17.23
N ILE A 81 -3.50 -13.10 16.83
CA ILE A 81 -2.30 -13.54 16.10
C ILE A 81 -1.43 -14.45 16.95
N SER A 82 -1.17 -14.09 18.21
CA SER A 82 -0.36 -14.91 19.13
C SER A 82 -1.04 -16.23 19.42
N GLU A 83 -2.35 -16.23 19.67
CA GLU A 83 -3.06 -17.49 19.97
C GLU A 83 -3.16 -18.42 18.79
N LEU A 84 -3.32 -17.90 17.57
CA LEU A 84 -3.22 -18.72 16.36
C LEU A 84 -1.82 -19.35 16.22
N ASN A 85 -0.75 -18.63 16.56
CA ASN A 85 0.60 -19.19 16.54
C ASN A 85 0.81 -20.26 17.63
N ASN A 86 0.17 -20.10 18.80
CA ASN A 86 0.25 -21.06 19.90
C ASN A 86 -0.52 -22.35 19.61
N ILE A 87 -1.75 -22.23 19.11
CA ILE A 87 -2.62 -23.37 18.76
C ILE A 87 -2.07 -24.13 17.55
N ILE A 88 -1.45 -23.41 16.60
CA ILE A 88 -0.96 -23.98 15.34
C ILE A 88 0.56 -23.77 15.23
N PRO A 89 1.36 -24.46 16.06
CA PRO A 89 2.81 -24.27 16.05
C PRO A 89 3.38 -24.75 14.72
N ARG A 90 4.05 -23.83 14.00
CA ARG A 90 4.63 -24.09 12.69
C ARG A 90 6.00 -23.44 12.55
N ARG A 91 6.94 -24.15 11.93
CA ARG A 91 8.23 -23.57 11.52
C ARG A 91 8.08 -22.85 10.17
N GLY A 92 8.73 -21.70 10.03
CA GLY A 92 8.67 -20.88 8.82
C GLY A 92 7.74 -19.68 8.98
N LEU A 93 6.81 -19.48 8.04
CA LEU A 93 5.85 -18.38 8.13
C LEU A 93 4.92 -18.55 9.35
N SER A 94 4.72 -17.45 10.08
CA SER A 94 3.76 -17.38 11.18
C SER A 94 2.35 -17.64 10.67
N VAL A 95 1.67 -18.61 11.28
CA VAL A 95 0.28 -18.94 10.95
C VAL A 95 -0.63 -17.78 11.29
N GLY A 96 -0.48 -17.20 12.49
CA GLY A 96 -1.28 -16.06 12.93
C GLY A 96 -1.16 -14.86 11.99
N GLU A 97 0.06 -14.48 11.59
CA GLU A 97 0.28 -13.36 10.67
C GLU A 97 -0.30 -13.61 9.28
N VAL A 98 -0.16 -14.83 8.76
CA VAL A 98 -0.73 -15.21 7.45
C VAL A 98 -2.25 -15.23 7.48
N LEU A 99 -2.86 -15.82 8.51
CA LEU A 99 -4.32 -15.86 8.66
C LEU A 99 -4.91 -14.48 8.93
N ALA A 100 -4.24 -13.65 9.73
CA ALA A 100 -4.61 -12.24 9.92
C ALA A 100 -4.57 -11.47 8.60
N THR A 101 -3.50 -11.65 7.81
CA THR A 101 -3.38 -11.04 6.49
C THR A 101 -4.52 -11.45 5.55
N LEU A 102 -4.86 -12.74 5.51
CA LEU A 102 -5.97 -13.26 4.71
C LEU A 102 -7.33 -12.72 5.19
N ALA A 103 -7.54 -12.63 6.51
CA ALA A 103 -8.77 -12.08 7.07
C ALA A 103 -8.94 -10.60 6.72
N ILE A 104 -7.87 -9.80 6.85
CA ILE A 104 -7.87 -8.38 6.46
C ILE A 104 -8.16 -8.24 4.97
N ASN A 105 -7.49 -9.03 4.13
CA ASN A 105 -7.76 -9.04 2.70
C ASN A 105 -9.23 -9.34 2.41
N HIS A 106 -9.80 -10.35 3.05
CA HIS A 106 -11.19 -10.76 2.86
C HIS A 106 -12.21 -9.71 3.32
N ILE A 107 -11.87 -8.90 4.33
CA ILE A 107 -12.73 -7.80 4.80
C ILE A 107 -12.70 -6.62 3.83
N ILE A 108 -11.52 -6.26 3.31
CA ILE A 108 -11.34 -5.02 2.56
C ILE A 108 -11.56 -5.20 1.05
N ASP A 109 -10.85 -6.12 0.41
CA ASP A 109 -10.76 -6.17 -1.06
C ASP A 109 -11.13 -7.54 -1.67
N ARG A 110 -11.04 -8.63 -0.89
CA ARG A 110 -11.34 -10.02 -1.30
C ARG A 110 -10.53 -10.48 -2.52
N GLU A 111 -9.25 -10.14 -2.54
CA GLU A 111 -8.36 -10.60 -3.60
C GLU A 111 -8.15 -12.12 -3.53
N THR A 112 -7.92 -12.71 -4.69
CA THR A 112 -7.63 -14.15 -4.75
C THR A 112 -6.27 -14.47 -4.14
N LEU A 113 -6.06 -15.71 -3.70
CA LEU A 113 -4.77 -16.16 -3.14
C LEU A 113 -3.58 -15.92 -4.08
N ASN A 114 -3.82 -16.00 -5.40
CA ASN A 114 -2.79 -15.73 -6.42
C ASN A 114 -2.43 -14.25 -6.50
N MET A 115 -3.36 -13.36 -6.14
CA MET A 115 -3.18 -11.91 -6.14
C MET A 115 -2.75 -11.38 -4.77
N LEU A 116 -2.77 -12.20 -3.73
CA LEU A 116 -2.52 -11.77 -2.34
C LEU A 116 -1.15 -11.11 -2.18
N SER A 117 -0.09 -11.69 -2.75
CA SER A 117 1.27 -11.13 -2.66
C SER A 117 1.32 -9.72 -3.24
N LYS A 118 0.71 -9.51 -4.42
CA LYS A 118 0.64 -8.20 -5.07
C LYS A 118 -0.20 -7.21 -4.26
N TRP A 119 -1.39 -7.64 -3.82
CA TRP A 119 -2.24 -6.82 -2.97
C TRP A 119 -1.51 -6.37 -1.70
N TYR A 120 -0.80 -7.31 -1.06
CA TYR A 120 -0.05 -7.07 0.16
C TYR A 120 1.06 -6.03 -0.01
N GLN A 121 1.77 -6.01 -1.16
CA GLN A 121 2.79 -5.00 -1.50
C GLN A 121 2.23 -3.57 -1.51
N ASP A 122 0.95 -3.41 -1.87
CA ASP A 122 0.29 -2.10 -1.93
C ASP A 122 -0.23 -1.64 -0.55
N THR A 123 -0.07 -2.47 0.50
CA THR A 123 -0.52 -2.21 1.88
C THR A 123 0.62 -2.00 2.86
N SER A 124 0.32 -1.46 4.04
CA SER A 124 1.28 -1.32 5.13
C SER A 124 1.58 -2.62 5.91
N LEU A 125 0.97 -3.76 5.54
CA LEU A 125 1.12 -5.02 6.27
C LEU A 125 2.56 -5.52 6.34
N GLU A 126 3.38 -5.30 5.30
CA GLU A 126 4.81 -5.65 5.35
C GLU A 126 5.54 -4.97 6.51
N GLY A 127 5.18 -3.72 6.80
CA GLY A 127 5.70 -2.98 7.93
C GLY A 127 5.33 -3.59 9.28
N PHE A 128 4.17 -4.25 9.37
CA PHE A 128 3.62 -4.83 10.59
C PHE A 128 4.07 -6.27 10.82
N THR A 129 3.88 -7.16 9.83
CA THR A 129 4.14 -8.60 9.97
C THR A 129 5.63 -8.94 9.78
N LYS A 130 6.39 -8.06 9.11
CA LYS A 130 7.76 -8.30 8.64
C LYS A 130 7.91 -9.50 7.69
N ILE A 131 6.82 -9.96 7.07
CA ILE A 131 6.86 -11.00 6.05
C ILE A 131 7.13 -10.34 4.69
N PRO A 132 8.21 -10.73 3.98
CA PRO A 132 8.45 -10.27 2.63
C PRO A 132 7.30 -10.70 1.70
N PRO A 133 6.77 -9.81 0.84
CA PRO A 133 5.63 -10.11 -0.01
C PRO A 133 5.80 -11.36 -0.87
N GLU A 134 7.03 -11.65 -1.31
CA GLU A 134 7.38 -12.78 -2.16
C GLU A 134 7.15 -14.13 -1.48
N LYS A 135 7.11 -14.12 -0.13
CA LYS A 135 6.81 -15.30 0.68
C LYS A 135 5.31 -15.59 0.72
N LEU A 136 4.43 -14.66 0.37
CA LEU A 136 2.97 -14.85 0.30
C LEU A 136 2.52 -15.42 -1.05
N ASN A 137 3.31 -16.34 -1.63
CA ASN A 137 2.95 -17.06 -2.84
C ASN A 137 2.05 -18.28 -2.54
N SER A 138 1.39 -18.80 -3.57
CA SER A 138 0.44 -19.92 -3.48
C SER A 138 1.01 -21.16 -2.77
N THR A 139 2.27 -21.51 -3.02
CA THR A 139 2.95 -22.65 -2.38
C THR A 139 3.04 -22.47 -0.86
N ASN A 140 3.53 -21.32 -0.40
CA ASN A 140 3.70 -21.05 1.02
C ASN A 140 2.35 -20.88 1.74
N LEU A 141 1.39 -20.20 1.10
CA LEU A 141 0.03 -20.06 1.61
C LEU A 141 -0.64 -21.44 1.74
N GLY A 142 -0.49 -22.28 0.72
CA GLY A 142 -0.97 -23.67 0.72
C GLY A 142 -0.38 -24.48 1.87
N ALA A 143 0.90 -24.33 2.16
CA ALA A 143 1.56 -25.02 3.26
C ALA A 143 1.06 -24.57 4.64
N VAL A 144 0.76 -23.27 4.82
CA VAL A 144 0.14 -22.75 6.05
C VAL A 144 -1.28 -23.30 6.20
N MET A 145 -2.13 -23.16 5.18
CA MET A 145 -3.52 -23.66 5.21
C MET A 145 -3.58 -25.18 5.41
N GLY A 146 -2.67 -25.94 4.80
CA GLY A 146 -2.55 -27.39 5.02
C GLY A 146 -2.21 -27.77 6.45
N THR A 147 -1.55 -26.89 7.22
CA THR A 147 -1.31 -27.11 8.65
C THR A 147 -2.60 -26.92 9.45
N VAL A 148 -3.38 -25.88 9.12
CA VAL A 148 -4.68 -25.61 9.74
C VAL A 148 -5.64 -26.78 9.52
N LYS A 149 -5.71 -27.32 8.29
CA LYS A 149 -6.56 -28.49 7.96
C LYS A 149 -6.27 -29.73 8.79
N LYS A 150 -5.04 -29.93 9.26
CA LYS A 150 -4.70 -31.11 10.09
C LYS A 150 -5.29 -31.03 11.50
N LEU A 151 -5.65 -29.83 11.97
CA LEU A 151 -6.23 -29.60 13.29
C LEU A 151 -7.76 -29.66 13.30
N VAL A 152 -8.39 -29.50 12.13
CA VAL A 152 -9.84 -29.62 11.96
C VAL A 152 -10.10 -30.87 11.11
N PRO A 153 -10.40 -32.03 11.73
CA PRO A 153 -10.77 -33.23 10.97
C PRO A 153 -11.92 -32.93 10.01
N GLU A 154 -11.88 -33.51 8.82
CA GLU A 154 -13.01 -33.42 7.88
C GLU A 154 -14.28 -33.95 8.56
N GLY A 155 -15.31 -33.09 8.69
CA GLY A 155 -16.59 -33.43 9.31
C GLY A 155 -16.94 -32.71 10.63
N SER A 156 -16.12 -31.76 11.11
CA SER A 156 -16.40 -31.00 12.34
C SER A 156 -17.16 -29.67 12.13
N LEU A 157 -18.09 -29.63 11.16
CA LEU A 157 -19.15 -28.60 11.04
C LEU A 157 -20.43 -29.26 10.52
#